data_AF-A0A0C9VID2-F1
#
_entry.id   AF-A0A0C9VID2-F1
#
_cell.length_a   1.000
_cell.length_b   1.000
_cell.length_c   1.000
_cell.angle_alpha   90.00
_cell.angle_beta   90.00
_cell.angle_gamma   90.00
#
_symmetry.space_group_name_H-M   'P 1'
#
loop_
_entity.id
_entity.type
_entity.pdbx_description
1 polymer ?
#
loop_
_entity_poly.entity_id
_entity_poly.type
_entity_poly.pdbx_seq_one_letter_code
_entity_poly.pdbx_strand_id
1 'polypeptide(L)'
;GSGMVKKDVENTDKQDDGAAIRLFHAQALKACMSKDNKSVKPRFRLAFALHFVFGELFDAWFKRELSHVEWARSAFRAKFFLQLWHDHILKKKNSLFGFFFPLGRSFISSQNYKALHECYDSLIKLILCHMDYYPTLPFLPWQHGTECLEHLFGIARAFTPNFTYTEFIVMLQHIFL
;
A
#
# COMPACT_ATOMS: atom_id res chain seq x y z
N GLY A 1 7.77 4.63 -13.51
CA GLY A 1 6.57 4.01 -14.11
C GLY A 1 5.78 5.02 -14.89
N SER A 2 4.92 4.57 -15.81
CA SER A 2 3.88 5.42 -16.39
C SER A 2 2.85 5.78 -15.32
N GLY A 3 2.18 6.94 -15.45
CA GLY A 3 1.01 7.24 -14.62
C GLY A 3 -0.16 6.30 -14.92
N MET A 4 -1.27 6.46 -14.20
CA MET A 4 -2.49 5.70 -14.48
C MET A 4 -2.92 5.84 -15.94
N VAL A 5 -3.40 4.73 -16.50
CA VAL A 5 -3.94 4.64 -17.87
C VAL A 5 -5.42 4.30 -17.83
N LYS A 6 -6.11 4.49 -18.97
CA LYS A 6 -7.56 4.29 -19.08
C LYS A 6 -8.03 2.90 -18.59
N LYS A 7 -7.27 1.84 -18.89
CA LYS A 7 -7.56 0.46 -18.44
C LYS A 7 -7.46 0.25 -16.93
N ASP A 8 -6.81 1.16 -16.20
CA ASP A 8 -6.70 1.07 -14.74
C ASP A 8 -8.02 1.48 -14.07
N VAL A 9 -8.92 2.13 -14.81
CA VAL A 9 -10.20 2.65 -14.31
C VAL A 9 -11.39 2.02 -15.02
N GLU A 10 -11.28 1.79 -16.33
CA GLU A 10 -12.34 1.20 -17.15
C GLU A 10 -12.08 -0.30 -17.36
N ASN A 11 -13.05 -1.14 -16.96
CA ASN A 11 -12.93 -2.60 -16.99
C ASN A 11 -11.68 -3.12 -16.26
N THR A 12 -11.37 -2.50 -15.12
CA THR A 12 -10.17 -2.79 -14.33
C THR A 12 -10.18 -4.25 -13.85
N ASP A 13 -9.06 -4.94 -14.09
CA ASP A 13 -8.73 -6.15 -13.37
C ASP A 13 -8.43 -5.78 -11.91
N LYS A 14 -9.32 -6.17 -11.00
CA LYS A 14 -9.19 -5.87 -9.57
C LYS A 14 -8.03 -6.60 -8.90
N GLN A 15 -7.38 -7.53 -9.61
CA GLN A 15 -6.18 -8.24 -9.18
C GLN A 15 -4.88 -7.66 -9.82
N ASP A 16 -4.97 -6.62 -10.67
CA ASP A 16 -3.78 -5.94 -11.20
C ASP A 16 -3.17 -4.99 -10.15
N ASP A 17 -2.25 -5.51 -9.35
CA ASP A 17 -1.45 -4.71 -8.41
C ASP A 17 -0.67 -3.59 -9.11
N GLY A 18 -0.35 -3.76 -10.40
CA GLY A 18 0.26 -2.72 -11.21
C GLY A 18 -0.61 -1.48 -11.32
N ALA A 19 -1.94 -1.61 -11.40
CA ALA A 19 -2.85 -0.47 -11.42
C ALA A 19 -2.84 0.27 -10.07
N ALA A 20 -2.79 -0.46 -8.97
CA ALA A 20 -2.64 0.11 -7.63
C ALA A 20 -1.29 0.85 -7.48
N ILE A 21 -0.18 0.26 -7.94
CA ILE A 21 1.15 0.91 -7.94
C ILE A 21 1.12 2.21 -8.76
N ARG A 22 0.46 2.20 -9.94
CA ARG A 22 0.32 3.40 -10.79
C ARG A 22 -0.50 4.51 -10.12
N LEU A 23 -1.48 4.17 -9.28
CA LEU A 23 -2.27 5.13 -8.51
C LEU A 23 -1.42 5.92 -7.50
N PHE A 24 -0.44 5.26 -6.87
CA PHE A 24 0.45 5.89 -5.89
C PHE A 24 1.74 6.47 -6.50
N HIS A 25 1.88 6.40 -7.83
CA HIS A 25 3.05 6.91 -8.52
C HIS A 25 3.10 8.46 -8.53
N ALA A 26 4.31 9.03 -8.61
CA ALA A 26 4.53 10.48 -8.64
C ALA A 26 3.75 11.24 -9.73
N GLN A 27 3.38 10.56 -10.83
CA GLN A 27 2.55 11.15 -11.88
C GLN A 27 1.10 11.39 -11.44
N ALA A 28 0.55 10.56 -10.56
CA ALA A 28 -0.76 10.79 -9.96
C ALA A 28 -0.73 12.04 -9.05
N LEU A 29 0.35 12.21 -8.27
CA LEU A 29 0.58 13.41 -7.48
C LEU A 29 0.67 14.66 -8.36
N LYS A 30 1.43 14.59 -9.46
CA LYS A 30 1.57 15.68 -10.43
C LYS A 30 0.23 16.08 -11.06
N ALA A 31 -0.66 15.11 -11.31
CA ALA A 31 -2.00 15.39 -11.82
C ALA A 31 -2.85 16.25 -10.86
N CYS A 32 -2.62 16.13 -9.54
CA CYS A 32 -3.27 16.95 -8.52
C CYS A 32 -2.69 18.37 -8.43
N MET A 33 -1.54 18.67 -9.03
CA MET A 33 -0.89 19.98 -8.97
C MET A 33 -1.48 21.00 -9.95
N SER A 34 -1.30 22.29 -9.67
CA SER A 34 -1.61 23.40 -10.58
C SER A 34 -0.75 23.35 -11.86
N LYS A 35 -1.15 24.08 -12.90
CA LYS A 35 -0.45 24.05 -14.21
C LYS A 35 1.04 24.43 -14.11
N ASP A 36 1.38 25.29 -13.16
CA ASP A 36 2.74 25.74 -12.84
C ASP A 36 3.49 24.83 -11.86
N ASN A 37 2.87 23.73 -11.39
CA ASN A 37 3.39 22.80 -10.38
C ASN A 37 3.86 23.46 -9.06
N LYS A 38 3.33 24.65 -8.70
CA LYS A 38 3.69 25.33 -7.46
C LYS A 38 2.76 25.05 -6.29
N SER A 39 1.55 24.56 -6.58
CA SER A 39 0.53 24.31 -5.56
C SER A 39 -0.34 23.10 -5.90
N VAL A 40 -0.98 22.52 -4.89
CA VAL A 40 -1.99 21.48 -5.11
C VAL A 40 -3.34 22.15 -5.42
N LYS A 41 -4.00 21.72 -6.50
CA LYS A 41 -5.34 22.21 -6.87
C LYS A 41 -6.29 22.04 -5.67
N PRO A 42 -7.06 23.07 -5.26
CA PRO A 42 -7.88 23.01 -4.04
C PRO A 42 -8.78 21.76 -3.93
N ARG A 43 -9.43 21.38 -5.03
CA ARG A 43 -10.30 20.19 -5.11
C ARG A 43 -9.57 18.84 -4.95
N PHE A 44 -8.25 18.80 -5.14
CA PHE A 44 -7.46 17.56 -5.09
C PHE A 44 -6.52 17.49 -3.88
N ARG A 45 -6.64 18.41 -2.92
CA ARG A 45 -5.78 18.42 -1.71
C ARG A 45 -5.83 17.13 -0.92
N LEU A 46 -7.05 16.60 -0.70
CA LEU A 46 -7.22 15.34 0.01
C LEU A 46 -6.63 14.16 -0.78
N ALA A 47 -6.93 14.07 -2.07
CA ALA A 47 -6.40 13.02 -2.94
C ALA A 47 -4.86 13.04 -2.96
N PHE A 48 -4.26 14.22 -3.10
CA PHE A 48 -2.80 14.39 -3.04
C PHE A 48 -2.24 13.89 -1.71
N ALA A 49 -2.82 14.29 -0.57
CA ALA A 49 -2.36 13.86 0.74
C ALA A 49 -2.45 12.33 0.91
N LEU A 50 -3.55 11.72 0.48
CA LEU A 50 -3.75 10.27 0.55
C LEU A 50 -2.74 9.51 -0.34
N HIS A 51 -2.60 9.92 -1.60
CA HIS A 51 -1.67 9.29 -2.52
C HIS A 51 -0.22 9.45 -2.06
N PHE A 52 0.12 10.59 -1.47
CA PHE A 52 1.46 10.84 -0.97
C PHE A 52 1.78 9.98 0.25
N VAL A 53 0.93 10.03 1.28
CA VAL A 53 1.17 9.33 2.55
C VAL A 53 1.15 7.81 2.36
N PHE A 54 0.15 7.28 1.64
CA PHE A 54 0.09 5.84 1.42
C PHE A 54 1.07 5.36 0.36
N GLY A 55 1.39 6.18 -0.65
CA GLY A 55 2.45 5.88 -1.60
C GLY A 55 3.79 5.71 -0.91
N GLU A 56 4.16 6.62 0.01
CA GLU A 56 5.38 6.47 0.82
C GLU A 56 5.33 5.24 1.75
N LEU A 57 4.18 4.91 2.33
CA LEU A 57 4.01 3.70 3.14
C LEU A 57 4.25 2.43 2.31
N PHE A 58 3.68 2.35 1.10
CA PHE A 58 3.84 1.19 0.24
C PHE A 58 5.25 1.12 -0.34
N ASP A 59 5.84 2.25 -0.73
CA ASP A 59 7.26 2.31 -1.12
C ASP A 59 8.15 1.80 0.02
N ALA A 60 7.81 2.10 1.29
CA ALA A 60 8.60 1.61 2.41
C ALA A 60 8.56 0.07 2.58
N TRP A 61 7.51 -0.58 2.08
CA TRP A 61 7.42 -2.04 2.03
C TRP A 61 8.10 -2.64 0.79
N PHE A 62 7.88 -2.04 -0.39
CA PHE A 62 8.23 -2.70 -1.66
C PHE A 62 9.51 -2.19 -2.30
N LYS A 63 9.94 -0.97 -2.00
CA LYS A 63 11.09 -0.36 -2.65
C LYS A 63 12.40 -0.89 -2.05
N ARG A 64 13.28 -1.37 -2.93
CA ARG A 64 14.57 -1.98 -2.58
C ARG A 64 15.64 -0.98 -2.14
N GLU A 65 15.47 0.27 -2.54
CA GLU A 65 16.45 1.34 -2.38
C GLU A 65 15.85 2.48 -1.54
N LEU A 66 15.82 2.26 -0.22
CA LEU A 66 15.43 3.27 0.78
C LEU A 66 16.32 3.11 2.01
N SER A 67 16.63 4.22 2.66
CA SER A 67 17.36 4.18 3.93
C SER A 67 16.46 3.73 5.08
N HIS A 68 17.05 3.17 6.15
CA HIS A 68 16.32 2.79 7.36
C HIS A 68 15.48 3.93 7.94
N VAL A 69 16.01 5.16 7.88
CA VAL A 69 15.33 6.36 8.38
C VAL A 69 14.10 6.69 7.52
N GLU A 70 14.18 6.49 6.21
CA GLU A 70 13.03 6.71 5.31
C GLU A 70 11.93 5.70 5.53
N TRP A 71 12.26 4.42 5.75
CA TRP A 71 11.26 3.40 6.11
C TRP A 71 10.49 3.78 7.37
N ALA A 72 11.19 4.10 8.46
CA ALA A 72 10.58 4.52 9.70
C ALA A 72 9.74 5.80 9.50
N ARG A 73 10.30 6.80 8.79
CA ARG A 73 9.62 8.07 8.53
C ARG A 73 8.31 7.88 7.76
N SER A 74 8.30 7.04 6.73
CA SER A 74 7.10 6.72 5.95
C SER A 74 6.03 6.04 6.81
N ALA A 75 6.43 5.05 7.62
CA ALA A 75 5.53 4.35 8.53
C ALA A 75 4.92 5.30 9.58
N PHE A 76 5.74 6.11 10.24
CA PHE A 76 5.26 7.08 11.22
C PHE A 76 4.38 8.16 10.60
N ARG A 77 4.70 8.62 9.38
CA ARG A 77 3.85 9.57 8.66
C ARG A 77 2.47 9.02 8.39
N ALA A 78 2.38 7.77 7.92
CA ALA A 78 1.12 7.09 7.73
C ALA A 78 0.35 6.90 9.05
N LYS A 79 1.04 6.49 10.11
CA LYS A 79 0.47 6.37 11.46
C LYS A 79 -0.18 7.67 11.92
N PHE A 80 0.59 8.75 11.99
CA PHE A 80 0.09 10.02 12.50
C PHE A 80 -0.99 10.62 11.60
N PHE A 81 -0.81 10.56 10.27
CA PHE A 81 -1.82 11.04 9.34
C PHE A 81 -3.16 10.32 9.52
N LEU A 82 -3.14 8.98 9.58
CA LEU A 82 -4.36 8.19 9.66
C LEU A 82 -5.07 8.37 11.00
N GLN A 83 -4.33 8.43 12.10
CA GLN A 83 -4.86 8.69 13.44
C GLN A 83 -5.47 10.10 13.54
N LEU A 84 -4.73 11.13 13.12
CA LEU A 84 -5.22 12.51 13.13
C LEU A 84 -6.46 12.69 12.24
N TRP A 85 -6.48 12.05 11.07
CA TRP A 85 -7.64 12.09 10.19
C TRP A 85 -8.86 11.39 10.81
N HIS A 86 -8.67 10.19 11.37
CA HIS A 86 -9.74 9.46 12.04
C HIS A 86 -10.34 10.27 13.20
N ASP A 87 -9.49 10.80 14.09
CA ASP A 87 -9.92 11.60 15.24
C ASP A 87 -10.62 12.90 14.81
N HIS A 88 -10.16 13.53 13.72
CA HIS A 88 -10.82 14.69 13.13
C HIS A 88 -12.26 14.36 12.68
N ILE A 89 -12.46 13.23 12.00
CA ILE A 89 -13.80 12.82 11.55
C ILE A 89 -14.69 12.45 12.74
N LEU A 90 -14.16 11.76 13.75
CA LEU A 90 -14.90 11.47 14.98
C LEU A 90 -15.33 12.75 15.71
N LYS A 91 -14.43 13.73 15.83
CA LYS A 91 -14.75 15.03 16.44
C LYS A 91 -15.87 15.74 15.66
N LYS A 92 -15.85 15.71 14.34
CA LYS A 92 -16.93 16.28 13.51
C LYS A 92 -18.25 15.52 13.66
N LYS A 93 -18.21 14.18 13.66
CA LYS A 93 -19.38 13.33 13.90
C LYS A 93 -20.03 13.61 15.26
N ASN A 94 -19.24 13.93 16.27
CA ASN A 94 -19.75 14.24 17.63
C ASN A 94 -20.12 15.72 17.83
N SER A 95 -20.04 16.55 16.78
CA SER A 95 -20.43 17.96 16.85
C SER A 95 -21.94 18.16 16.63
N LEU A 96 -22.44 19.39 16.86
CA LEU A 96 -23.84 19.76 16.60
C LEU A 96 -24.31 19.40 15.19
N PHE A 97 -23.40 19.39 14.21
CA PHE A 97 -23.68 19.06 12.80
C PHE A 97 -23.23 17.64 12.41
N GLY A 98 -23.07 16.75 13.40
CA GLY A 98 -22.53 15.41 13.25
C GLY A 98 -23.25 14.50 12.26
N PHE A 99 -24.56 14.72 12.07
CA PHE A 99 -25.39 13.99 11.11
C PHE A 99 -24.87 14.10 9.66
N PHE A 100 -24.20 15.21 9.30
CA PHE A 100 -23.61 15.39 7.97
C PHE A 100 -22.29 14.63 7.77
N PHE A 101 -21.71 14.09 8.84
CA PHE A 101 -20.41 13.40 8.82
C PHE A 101 -20.51 11.96 9.34
N PRO A 102 -21.36 11.09 8.76
CA PRO A 102 -21.38 9.69 9.15
C PRO A 102 -20.04 9.05 8.77
N LEU A 103 -19.46 8.31 9.70
CA LEU A 103 -18.10 7.74 9.56
C LEU A 103 -17.96 6.91 8.28
N GLY A 104 -18.95 6.07 7.97
CA GLY A 104 -18.94 5.20 6.79
C GLY A 104 -19.00 5.91 5.43
N ARG A 105 -19.27 7.22 5.39
CA ARG A 105 -19.19 8.02 4.15
C ARG A 105 -18.11 9.11 4.19
N SER A 106 -17.61 9.43 5.37
CA SER A 106 -16.68 10.55 5.59
C SER A 106 -15.25 10.10 5.86
N PHE A 107 -15.06 8.79 6.02
CA PHE A 107 -13.77 8.15 6.28
C PHE A 107 -13.67 6.86 5.44
N ILE A 108 -12.46 6.31 5.36
CA ILE A 108 -12.25 5.00 4.72
C ILE A 108 -13.02 3.90 5.46
N SER A 109 -13.25 2.78 4.77
CA SER A 109 -13.90 1.62 5.37
C SER A 109 -13.13 1.13 6.60
N SER A 110 -13.86 0.51 7.55
CA SER A 110 -13.23 -0.03 8.76
C SER A 110 -12.21 -1.13 8.43
N GLN A 111 -12.43 -1.88 7.36
CA GLN A 111 -11.48 -2.87 6.84
C GLN A 111 -10.19 -2.21 6.35
N ASN A 112 -10.28 -1.16 5.52
CA ASN A 112 -9.09 -0.47 5.02
C ASN A 112 -8.35 0.25 6.15
N TYR A 113 -9.08 0.82 7.12
CA TYR A 113 -8.46 1.45 8.28
C TYR A 113 -7.65 0.44 9.10
N LYS A 114 -8.20 -0.75 9.37
CA LYS A 114 -7.48 -1.83 10.06
C LYS A 114 -6.29 -2.31 9.25
N ALA A 115 -6.43 -2.53 7.95
CA ALA A 115 -5.33 -2.98 7.10
C ALA A 115 -4.17 -1.96 7.09
N LEU A 116 -4.47 -0.68 6.91
CA LEU A 116 -3.45 0.38 6.94
C LEU A 116 -2.82 0.53 8.32
N HIS A 117 -3.61 0.39 9.40
CA HIS A 117 -3.11 0.34 10.77
C HIS A 117 -2.06 -0.76 10.94
N GLU A 118 -2.39 -1.98 10.56
CA GLU A 118 -1.46 -3.10 10.62
C GLU A 118 -0.23 -2.88 9.72
N CYS A 119 -0.40 -2.31 8.51
CA CYS A 119 0.72 -2.06 7.60
C CYS A 119 1.79 -1.13 8.18
N TYR A 120 1.43 -0.01 8.81
CA TYR A 120 2.45 0.87 9.40
C TYR A 120 2.97 0.33 10.73
N ASP A 121 2.11 -0.31 11.53
CA ASP A 121 2.47 -0.72 12.88
C ASP A 121 3.40 -1.95 12.86
N SER A 122 3.10 -2.92 11.97
CA SER A 122 3.98 -4.05 11.72
C SER A 122 5.32 -3.61 11.14
N LEU A 123 5.38 -2.63 10.24
CA LEU A 123 6.65 -2.14 9.70
C LEU A 123 7.53 -1.52 10.80
N ILE A 124 6.95 -0.70 11.68
CA ILE A 124 7.67 -0.11 12.82
C ILE A 124 8.19 -1.21 13.76
N LYS A 125 7.33 -2.16 14.15
CA LYS A 125 7.72 -3.29 15.00
C LYS A 125 8.82 -4.13 14.36
N LEU A 126 8.70 -4.40 13.07
CA LEU A 126 9.66 -5.19 12.31
C LEU A 126 11.02 -4.50 12.25
N ILE A 127 11.06 -3.18 12.02
CA ILE A 127 12.30 -2.39 12.08
C ILE A 127 12.96 -2.53 13.45
N LEU A 128 12.20 -2.34 14.54
CA LEU A 128 12.73 -2.42 15.91
C LEU A 128 13.26 -3.83 16.22
N CYS A 129 12.47 -4.86 15.96
CA CYS A 129 12.89 -6.24 16.16
C CYS A 129 14.13 -6.59 15.31
N HIS A 130 14.19 -6.13 14.06
CA HIS A 130 15.35 -6.40 13.19
C HIS A 130 16.62 -5.75 13.74
N MET A 131 16.52 -4.53 14.27
CA MET A 131 17.65 -3.85 14.91
C MET A 131 18.16 -4.60 16.15
N ASP A 132 17.25 -5.16 16.95
CA ASP A 132 17.60 -5.85 18.20
C ASP A 132 18.17 -7.25 17.95
N TYR A 133 17.59 -8.00 17.01
CA TYR A 133 17.90 -9.43 16.81
C TYR A 133 18.83 -9.71 15.63
N TYR A 134 18.89 -8.83 14.62
CA TYR A 134 19.65 -9.05 13.38
C TYR A 134 20.49 -7.82 12.96
N PRO A 135 21.30 -7.22 13.86
CA PRO A 135 22.01 -5.96 13.56
C PRO A 135 23.08 -6.07 12.46
N THR A 136 23.54 -7.29 12.15
CA THR A 136 24.57 -7.55 11.14
C THR A 136 23.98 -7.86 9.75
N LEU A 137 22.67 -8.09 9.66
CA LEU A 137 22.00 -8.43 8.41
C LEU A 137 21.27 -7.20 7.86
N PRO A 138 21.27 -6.99 6.53
CA PRO A 138 20.47 -5.93 5.94
C PRO A 138 18.99 -6.19 6.19
N PHE A 139 18.24 -5.13 6.47
CA PHE A 139 16.79 -5.20 6.60
C PHE A 139 16.16 -5.13 5.20
N LEU A 140 15.34 -6.12 4.84
CA LEU A 140 14.80 -6.29 3.47
C LEU A 140 13.25 -6.36 3.49
N PRO A 141 12.54 -5.24 3.71
CA PRO A 141 11.07 -5.20 3.85
C PRO A 141 10.30 -5.94 2.75
N TRP A 142 10.77 -5.82 1.50
CA TRP A 142 10.09 -6.37 0.32
C TRP A 142 10.10 -7.90 0.28
N GLN A 143 10.90 -8.56 1.12
CA GLN A 143 10.89 -10.02 1.23
C GLN A 143 9.84 -10.56 2.20
N HIS A 144 9.14 -9.70 2.95
CA HIS A 144 8.12 -10.09 3.91
C HIS A 144 6.70 -10.18 3.31
N GLY A 145 6.58 -10.17 1.97
CA GLY A 145 5.33 -10.34 1.24
C GLY A 145 5.09 -11.75 0.70
N THR A 146 3.96 -11.95 0.03
CA THR A 146 3.57 -13.22 -0.62
C THR A 146 3.96 -13.32 -2.09
N GLU A 147 4.65 -12.31 -2.62
CA GLU A 147 4.98 -12.19 -4.05
C GLU A 147 5.68 -13.47 -4.60
N CYS A 148 6.60 -14.05 -3.83
CA CYS A 148 7.28 -15.29 -4.21
C CYS A 148 6.30 -16.47 -4.39
N LEU A 149 5.30 -16.59 -3.51
CA LEU A 149 4.27 -17.62 -3.60
C LEU A 149 3.35 -17.37 -4.80
N GLU A 150 3.00 -16.11 -5.07
CA GLU A 150 2.18 -15.74 -6.22
C GLU A 150 2.88 -16.07 -7.54
N HIS A 151 4.17 -15.77 -7.66
CA HIS A 151 4.98 -16.18 -8.83
C HIS A 151 5.07 -17.70 -8.96
N LEU A 152 5.28 -18.42 -7.85
CA LEU A 152 5.29 -19.89 -7.85
C LEU A 152 3.95 -20.45 -8.36
N PHE A 153 2.82 -19.91 -7.88
CA PHE A 153 1.51 -20.30 -8.36
C PHE A 153 1.26 -19.89 -9.81
N GLY A 154 1.79 -18.75 -10.25
CA GLY A 154 1.75 -18.32 -11.65
C GLY A 154 2.47 -19.32 -12.56
N ILE A 155 3.67 -19.76 -12.16
CA ILE A 155 4.44 -20.79 -12.87
C ILE A 155 3.67 -22.12 -12.90
N ALA A 156 3.13 -22.57 -11.78
CA ALA A 156 2.35 -23.82 -11.72
C ALA A 156 1.11 -23.78 -12.65
N ARG A 157 0.40 -22.63 -12.70
CA ARG A 157 -0.74 -22.45 -13.61
C ARG A 157 -0.34 -22.39 -15.09
N ALA A 158 0.90 -22.01 -15.41
CA ALA A 158 1.39 -22.06 -16.78
C ALA A 158 1.57 -23.50 -17.29
N PHE A 159 1.84 -24.46 -16.40
CA PHE A 159 1.84 -25.89 -16.73
C PHE A 159 0.42 -26.46 -16.77
N THR A 160 -0.34 -26.28 -15.68
CA THR A 160 -1.71 -26.79 -15.55
C THR A 160 -2.59 -25.72 -14.88
N PRO A 161 -3.49 -25.04 -15.61
CA PRO A 161 -4.26 -23.91 -15.07
C PRO A 161 -5.11 -24.24 -13.82
N ASN A 162 -5.66 -25.46 -13.76
CA ASN A 162 -6.52 -25.94 -12.67
C ASN A 162 -5.94 -27.22 -12.05
N PHE A 163 -4.73 -27.13 -11.50
CA PHE A 163 -4.07 -28.28 -10.88
C PHE A 163 -4.71 -28.68 -9.54
N THR A 164 -4.69 -29.97 -9.25
CA THR A 164 -4.95 -30.57 -7.94
C THR A 164 -3.71 -30.50 -7.06
N TYR A 165 -3.87 -30.68 -5.74
CA TYR A 165 -2.72 -30.69 -4.83
C TYR A 165 -1.66 -31.75 -5.20
N THR A 166 -2.08 -32.93 -5.64
CA THR A 166 -1.16 -33.99 -6.08
C THR A 166 -0.34 -33.54 -7.29
N GLU A 167 -0.98 -32.93 -8.28
CA GLU A 167 -0.29 -32.37 -9.46
C GLU A 167 0.66 -31.24 -9.07
N PHE A 168 0.29 -30.40 -8.09
CA PHE A 168 1.19 -29.39 -7.54
C PHE A 168 2.46 -30.00 -6.94
N ILE A 169 2.34 -31.05 -6.11
CA ILE A 169 3.51 -31.73 -5.53
C ILE A 169 4.41 -32.32 -6.62
N VAL A 170 3.84 -32.94 -7.65
CA VAL A 170 4.61 -33.48 -8.79
C VAL A 170 5.30 -32.37 -9.59
N MET A 171 4.66 -31.21 -9.74
CA MET A 171 5.26 -30.03 -10.38
C MET A 171 6.40 -29.46 -9.54
N LEU A 172 6.24 -29.36 -8.21
CA LEU A 172 7.33 -28.90 -7.33
C LEU A 172 8.54 -29.81 -7.43
N GLN A 173 8.34 -31.12 -7.51
CA GLN A 173 9.43 -32.06 -7.73
C GLN A 173 10.18 -31.79 -9.03
N HIS A 174 9.49 -31.45 -10.13
CA HIS A 174 10.15 -31.07 -11.40
C HIS A 174 10.79 -29.68 -11.41
N ILE A 175 10.30 -28.74 -10.58
CA ILE A 175 10.81 -27.37 -10.53
C ILE A 175 12.06 -27.28 -9.63
N PHE A 176 12.10 -28.06 -8.55
CA PHE A 176 13.16 -28.01 -7.54
C PHE A 176 14.20 -29.14 -7.63
N LEU A 177 13.98 -30.17 -8.46
CA LEU A 177 14.95 -31.23 -8.76
C LEU A 177 15.31 -31.21 -10.25
#